data_AF-A0A0Q9MKY1-F1
#
_entry.id   AF-A0A0Q9MKY1-F1
#
_cell.length_a   1.000
_cell.length_b   1.000
_cell.length_c   1.000
_cell.angle_alpha   90.00
_cell.angle_beta   90.00
_cell.angle_gamma   90.00
#
_symmetry.space_group_name_H-M   'P 1'
#
loop_
_entity.id
_entity.type
_entity.pdbx_description
1 polymer ?
#
loop_
_entity_poly.entity_id
_entity_poly.type
_entity_poly.pdbx_seq_one_letter_code
_entity_poly.pdbx_strand_id
1 'polypeptide(L)'
;MTGRAFTWHAEHKASLSYGERAADLLRNGMGSWPFVSVFIAFMLVWAGINIWILQGSAWDPYPYILLNLVRSMLAGLQGAILLIAAKRQDAIAAAMAQHDYDTDVAARAEIELLMKVNARQLRFLEQLVRSLTGDTSDLAGPGR
;
A
#
# COMPACT_ATOMS: atom_id res chain seq x y z
N MET A 1 -13.66 10.21 -30.48
CA MET A 1 -13.66 9.05 -29.56
C MET A 1 -13.02 9.48 -28.25
N THR A 2 -13.81 9.97 -27.30
CA THR A 2 -13.33 10.40 -25.98
C THR A 2 -14.19 9.73 -24.92
N GLY A 3 -14.00 8.42 -24.79
CA GLY A 3 -14.52 7.65 -23.66
C GLY A 3 -13.72 8.01 -22.43
N ARG A 4 -14.32 8.86 -21.58
CA ARG A 4 -13.77 9.25 -20.27
C ARG A 4 -13.44 7.97 -19.49
N ALA A 5 -12.16 7.79 -19.19
CA ALA A 5 -11.67 6.67 -18.40
C ALA A 5 -12.42 6.63 -17.06
N PHE A 6 -13.28 5.62 -16.89
CA PHE A 6 -13.84 5.27 -15.59
C PHE A 6 -12.66 4.72 -14.77
N THR A 7 -12.14 5.52 -13.85
CA THR A 7 -11.02 5.10 -13.01
C THR A 7 -11.54 4.13 -11.95
N TRP A 8 -10.91 2.96 -11.81
CA TRP A 8 -11.28 1.92 -10.84
C TRP A 8 -11.41 2.46 -9.40
N HIS A 9 -10.69 3.54 -9.08
CA HIS A 9 -10.79 4.26 -7.80
C HIS A 9 -12.19 4.85 -7.53
N ALA A 10 -12.91 5.27 -8.57
CA ALA A 10 -14.27 5.82 -8.44
C ALA A 10 -15.30 4.71 -8.19
N GLU A 11 -15.12 3.55 -8.82
CA GLU A 11 -15.96 2.36 -8.61
C GLU A 11 -15.76 1.78 -7.21
N HIS A 12 -14.51 1.68 -6.77
CA HIS A 12 -14.18 1.19 -5.42
C HIS A 12 -14.76 2.09 -4.33
N LYS A 13 -14.74 3.42 -4.50
CA LYS A 13 -15.37 4.36 -3.57
C LYS A 13 -16.90 4.23 -3.50
N ALA A 14 -17.54 3.80 -4.59
CA ALA A 14 -18.98 3.62 -4.68
C ALA A 14 -19.44 2.25 -4.15
N SER A 15 -18.56 1.24 -4.17
CA SER A 15 -18.81 -0.10 -3.63
C SER A 15 -18.46 -0.25 -2.14
N LEU A 16 -17.87 0.77 -1.50
CA LEU A 16 -17.56 0.72 -0.07
C LEU A 16 -18.86 0.57 0.73
N SER A 17 -18.96 -0.54 1.46
CA SER A 17 -19.98 -0.77 2.48
C SER A 17 -20.01 0.40 3.47
N TYR A 18 -21.17 0.68 4.05
CA TYR A 18 -21.31 1.67 5.13
C TYR A 18 -20.29 1.43 6.26
N GLY A 19 -19.91 0.17 6.50
CA GLY A 19 -18.87 -0.19 7.47
C GLY A 19 -17.46 0.23 7.06
N GLU A 20 -17.11 0.16 5.78
CA GLU A 20 -15.78 0.52 5.29
C GLU A 20 -15.60 2.05 5.26
N ARG A 21 -16.66 2.79 4.92
CA ARG A 21 -16.65 4.27 5.02
C ARG A 21 -16.51 4.75 6.46
N ALA A 22 -17.13 4.06 7.42
CA ALA A 22 -16.98 4.33 8.83
C ALA A 22 -15.57 3.98 9.32
N ALA A 23 -15.02 2.84 8.88
CA ALA A 23 -13.65 2.43 9.21
C ALA A 23 -12.62 3.45 8.71
N ASP A 24 -12.76 3.99 7.50
CA ASP A 24 -11.88 5.03 6.96
C ASP A 24 -11.95 6.34 7.74
N LEU A 25 -13.15 6.75 8.14
CA LEU A 25 -13.35 7.95 8.96
C LEU A 25 -12.71 7.77 10.35
N LEU A 26 -12.91 6.61 10.95
CA LEU A 26 -12.30 6.25 12.24
C LEU A 26 -10.78 6.17 12.12
N ARG A 27 -10.24 5.56 11.06
CA ARG A 27 -8.79 5.45 10.83
C ARG A 27 -8.13 6.81 10.68
N ASN A 28 -8.77 7.73 9.95
CA ASN A 28 -8.24 9.07 9.75
C ASN A 28 -8.31 9.93 11.03
N GLY A 29 -9.36 9.79 11.85
CA GLY A 29 -9.51 10.51 13.11
C GLY A 29 -8.67 9.94 14.26
N MET A 30 -8.72 8.62 14.44
CA MET A 30 -8.10 7.88 15.55
C MET A 30 -6.59 7.70 15.40
N GLY A 31 -6.07 7.73 14.17
CA GLY A 31 -4.62 7.65 13.87
C GLY A 31 -3.87 8.98 14.00
N SER A 32 -4.38 9.94 14.78
CA SER A 32 -3.81 11.27 14.94
C SER A 32 -3.31 11.52 16.36
N TRP A 33 -2.19 12.23 16.50
CA TRP A 33 -1.66 12.69 17.80
C TRP A 33 -2.69 13.44 18.68
N PRO A 34 -3.52 14.35 18.17
CA PRO A 34 -4.53 15.03 19.00
C PRO A 34 -5.60 14.09 19.57
N PHE A 35 -5.96 13.00 18.88
CA PHE A 35 -6.90 12.01 19.43
C PHE A 35 -6.33 11.32 20.68
N VAL A 36 -5.05 10.94 20.63
CA VAL A 36 -4.34 10.34 21.77
C VAL A 36 -4.32 11.30 22.97
N SER A 37 -4.08 12.59 22.74
CA SER A 37 -4.09 13.62 23.79
C SER A 37 -5.47 13.76 24.45
N VAL A 38 -6.55 13.77 23.67
CA VAL A 38 -7.93 13.85 24.20
C VAL A 38 -8.27 12.59 25.00
N PHE A 39 -7.87 11.40 24.52
CA PHE A 39 -8.09 10.15 25.25
C PHE A 39 -7.37 10.14 26.61
N ILE A 40 -6.11 10.60 26.64
CA ILE A 40 -5.35 10.73 27.90
C ILE A 40 -6.02 11.74 28.83
N ALA A 41 -6.43 12.91 28.32
CA ALA A 41 -7.10 13.92 29.12
C ALA A 41 -8.42 13.41 29.71
N PHE A 42 -9.24 12.73 28.90
CA PHE A 42 -10.49 12.10 29.37
C PHE A 42 -10.22 11.06 30.46
N MET A 43 -9.18 10.23 30.29
CA MET A 43 -8.79 9.23 31.30
C MET A 43 -8.34 9.87 32.62
N LEU A 44 -7.59 10.97 32.56
CA LEU A 44 -7.17 11.70 33.77
C LEU A 44 -8.38 12.29 34.51
N VAL A 45 -9.33 12.88 33.79
CA VAL A 45 -10.58 13.39 34.37
C VAL A 45 -11.38 12.26 35.02
N TRP A 46 -11.51 11.13 34.32
CA TRP A 46 -12.25 9.98 34.81
C TRP A 46 -11.60 9.33 36.05
N ALA A 47 -10.27 9.22 36.05
CA ALA A 47 -9.51 8.76 37.21
C ALA A 47 -9.72 9.69 38.42
N GLY A 48 -9.71 11.01 38.20
CA GLY A 48 -10.00 12.00 39.24
C GLY A 48 -11.41 11.84 39.84
N ILE A 49 -12.42 11.62 39.01
CA ILE A 49 -13.80 11.36 39.45
C ILE A 49 -13.88 10.07 40.30
N ASN A 50 -13.20 9.00 39.85
CA ASN A 50 -13.19 7.73 40.60
C ASN A 50 -12.49 7.88 41.95
N ILE A 51 -11.35 8.57 42.01
CA ILE A 51 -10.62 8.84 43.26
C ILE A 51 -11.47 9.69 44.22
N TRP A 52 -12.26 10.63 43.71
CA TRP A 52 -13.16 11.46 44.52
C TRP A 52 -14.36 10.69 45.07
N ILE A 53 -14.91 9.74 44.31
CA ILE A 53 -16.02 8.88 44.75
C ILE A 53 -15.55 7.82 45.78
N LEU A 54 -14.32 7.33 45.66
CA LEU A 54 -13.80 6.23 46.48
C LEU A 54 -13.08 6.66 47.78
N GLN A 55 -13.12 7.95 48.14
CA GLN A 55 -12.39 8.55 49.28
C GLN A 55 -12.63 7.87 50.66
N GLY A 56 -13.65 7.02 50.80
CA GLY A 56 -14.10 6.47 52.10
C GLY A 56 -13.90 4.96 52.33
N SER A 57 -13.35 4.19 51.39
CA SER A 57 -13.17 2.73 51.54
C SER A 57 -11.75 2.30 51.16
N ALA A 58 -11.34 1.07 51.52
CA ALA A 58 -9.98 0.55 51.34
C ALA A 58 -9.43 0.80 49.92
N TRP A 59 -8.11 0.81 49.77
CA TRP A 59 -7.43 1.31 48.57
C TRP A 59 -7.84 0.63 47.24
N ASP A 60 -8.37 -0.61 47.27
CA ASP A 60 -9.18 -1.22 46.17
C ASP A 60 -9.87 -2.56 46.59
N PRO A 61 -11.02 -2.54 47.31
CA PRO A 61 -11.81 -3.74 47.58
C PRO A 61 -12.62 -4.18 46.34
N TYR A 62 -12.94 -5.46 46.25
CA TYR A 62 -13.75 -6.04 45.17
C TYR A 62 -15.04 -5.23 44.96
N PRO A 63 -15.39 -4.76 43.75
CA PRO A 63 -14.80 -5.01 42.43
C PRO A 63 -13.70 -3.98 42.07
N TYR A 64 -12.50 -4.47 41.69
CA TYR A 64 -11.29 -3.66 41.44
C TYR A 64 -11.46 -2.59 40.35
N ILE A 65 -11.98 -1.41 40.73
CA ILE A 65 -12.40 -0.39 39.79
C ILE A 65 -11.18 0.27 39.13
N LEU A 66 -10.12 0.49 39.91
CA LEU A 66 -8.88 1.11 39.45
C LEU A 66 -8.11 0.18 38.52
N LEU A 67 -7.99 -1.10 38.89
CA LEU A 67 -7.31 -2.11 38.07
C LEU A 67 -8.03 -2.31 36.73
N ASN A 68 -9.37 -2.36 36.73
CA ASN A 68 -10.15 -2.44 35.50
C ASN A 68 -9.98 -1.19 34.63
N LEU A 69 -9.90 0.00 35.23
CA LEU A 69 -9.67 1.23 34.50
C LEU A 69 -8.31 1.23 33.79
N VAL A 70 -7.25 0.83 34.50
CA VAL A 70 -5.89 0.72 33.94
C VAL A 70 -5.86 -0.32 32.81
N ARG A 71 -6.56 -1.46 32.96
CA ARG A 71 -6.66 -2.48 31.89
C ARG A 71 -7.39 -1.97 30.65
N SER A 72 -8.49 -1.22 30.82
CA SER A 72 -9.20 -0.61 29.69
C SER A 72 -8.35 0.46 28.99
N MET A 73 -7.58 1.24 29.75
CA MET A 73 -6.65 2.23 29.19
C MET A 73 -5.55 1.56 28.35
N LEU A 74 -4.94 0.49 28.87
CA LEU A 74 -3.92 -0.28 28.14
C LEU A 74 -4.46 -0.84 26.83
N ALA A 75 -5.67 -1.41 26.84
CA ALA A 75 -6.31 -1.92 25.63
C ALA A 75 -6.62 -0.81 24.61
N GLY A 76 -7.11 0.34 25.06
CA GLY A 76 -7.37 1.49 24.18
C GLY A 76 -6.09 2.06 23.56
N LEU A 77 -5.02 2.20 24.35
CA LEU A 77 -3.71 2.64 23.87
C LEU A 77 -3.12 1.65 22.85
N GLN A 78 -3.27 0.35 23.09
CA GLN A 78 -2.86 -0.69 22.14
C GLN A 78 -3.58 -0.54 20.79
N GLY A 79 -4.90 -0.33 20.79
CA GLY A 79 -5.66 -0.10 19.57
C GLY A 79 -5.23 1.15 18.81
N ALA A 80 -4.96 2.25 19.52
CA ALA A 80 -4.49 3.49 18.91
C ALA A 80 -3.09 3.34 18.28
N ILE A 81 -2.16 2.70 18.98
CA ILE A 81 -0.81 2.43 18.45
C ILE A 81 -0.88 1.56 17.20
N LEU A 82 -1.73 0.53 17.20
CA LEU A 82 -1.96 -0.34 16.04
C LEU A 82 -2.44 0.47 14.83
N LEU A 83 -3.41 1.37 15.02
CA LEU A 83 -3.95 2.21 13.96
C LEU A 83 -2.94 3.21 13.41
N ILE A 84 -2.12 3.82 14.26
CA ILE A 84 -1.04 4.72 13.84
C ILE A 84 0.02 3.95 13.04
N ALA A 85 0.41 2.78 13.52
CA ALA A 85 1.35 1.90 12.83
C ALA A 85 0.81 1.50 11.45
N ALA A 86 -0.46 1.10 11.37
CA ALA A 86 -1.11 0.75 10.11
C ALA A 86 -1.12 1.94 9.13
N LYS A 87 -1.51 3.14 9.58
CA LYS A 87 -1.48 4.35 8.73
C LYS A 87 -0.09 4.64 8.15
N ARG A 88 0.96 4.45 8.96
CA ARG A 88 2.35 4.64 8.49
C ARG A 88 2.76 3.58 7.48
N GLN A 89 2.41 2.31 7.72
CA GLN A 89 2.73 1.23 6.79
C GLN A 89 2.02 1.42 5.44
N ASP A 90 0.76 1.84 5.44
CA ASP A 90 0.02 2.12 4.21
C ASP A 90 0.65 3.24 3.38
N ALA A 91 1.14 4.30 4.05
CA ALA A 91 1.83 5.39 3.36
C ALA A 91 3.14 4.94 2.71
N ILE A 92 3.89 4.07 3.39
CA ILE A 92 5.13 3.48 2.85
C ILE A 92 4.79 2.55 1.68
N ALA A 93 3.78 1.69 1.83
CA ALA A 93 3.34 0.78 0.79
C ALA A 93 2.88 1.53 -0.47
N ALA A 94 2.16 2.64 -0.31
CA ALA A 94 1.76 3.49 -1.43
C ALA A 94 2.98 4.12 -2.16
N ALA A 95 3.98 4.58 -1.40
CA ALA A 95 5.20 5.13 -1.98
C ALA A 95 6.03 4.06 -2.71
N MET A 96 6.16 2.87 -2.14
CA MET A 96 6.81 1.73 -2.79
C MET A 96 6.08 1.31 -4.06
N ALA A 97 4.74 1.23 -4.04
CA ALA A 97 3.96 0.88 -5.22
C ALA A 97 4.15 1.88 -6.37
N GLN A 98 4.29 3.18 -6.06
CA GLN A 98 4.59 4.19 -7.09
C GLN A 98 6.00 4.00 -7.67
N HIS A 99 6.99 3.73 -6.82
CA HIS A 99 8.36 3.49 -7.27
C HIS A 99 8.49 2.22 -8.13
N ASP A 100 7.82 1.15 -7.71
CA ASP A 100 7.76 -0.11 -8.46
C ASP A 100 7.10 0.12 -9.83
N TYR A 101 6.00 0.88 -9.89
CA TYR A 101 5.35 1.25 -11.15
C TYR A 101 6.29 2.01 -12.09
N ASP A 102 7.00 3.03 -11.59
CA ASP A 102 7.92 3.83 -12.40
C ASP A 102 9.09 2.97 -12.92
N THR A 103 9.59 2.05 -12.09
CA THR A 103 10.64 1.09 -12.45
C THR A 103 10.16 0.11 -13.51
N ASP A 104 8.96 -0.44 -13.37
CA ASP A 104 8.36 -1.37 -14.33
C ASP A 104 8.14 -0.72 -15.70
N VAL A 105 7.71 0.54 -15.73
CA VAL A 105 7.55 1.30 -16.97
C VAL A 105 8.90 1.53 -17.65
N ALA A 106 9.94 1.90 -16.90
CA ALA A 106 11.29 2.07 -17.42
C ALA A 106 11.86 0.75 -17.96
N ALA A 107 11.72 -0.34 -17.20
CA ALA A 107 12.15 -1.68 -17.61
C ALA A 107 11.43 -2.14 -18.88
N ARG A 108 10.12 -1.88 -18.99
CA ARG A 108 9.35 -2.18 -20.20
C ARG A 108 9.88 -1.44 -21.43
N ALA A 109 10.24 -0.17 -21.29
CA ALA A 109 10.82 0.61 -22.38
C ALA A 109 12.20 0.06 -22.81
N GLU A 110 13.04 -0.33 -21.85
CA GLU A 110 14.34 -0.95 -22.13
C GLU A 110 14.18 -2.31 -22.85
N ILE A 111 13.27 -3.16 -22.39
CA ILE A 111 12.95 -4.44 -23.04
C ILE A 111 12.48 -4.21 -24.49
N GLU A 112 11.63 -3.22 -24.74
CA GLU A 112 11.16 -2.91 -26.08
C GLU A 112 12.32 -2.47 -27.00
N LEU A 113 13.28 -1.69 -26.48
CA LEU A 113 14.49 -1.32 -27.22
C LEU A 113 15.36 -2.54 -27.52
N LEU A 114 15.58 -3.43 -26.55
CA LEU A 114 16.33 -4.66 -26.74
C LEU A 114 15.66 -5.57 -27.78
N MET A 115 14.33 -5.72 -27.75
CA MET A 115 13.58 -6.47 -28.76
C MET A 115 13.75 -5.86 -30.16
N LYS A 116 13.71 -4.53 -30.29
CA LYS A 116 13.94 -3.84 -31.57
C LYS A 116 15.37 -4.05 -32.10
N VAL A 117 16.37 -4.10 -31.23
CA VAL A 117 17.76 -4.39 -31.60
C VAL A 117 17.89 -5.85 -32.04
N ASN A 118 17.35 -6.79 -31.25
CA ASN A 118 17.38 -8.22 -31.56
C ASN A 118 16.69 -8.51 -32.91
N ALA A 119 15.51 -7.94 -33.16
CA ALA A 119 14.80 -8.05 -34.43
C ALA A 119 15.57 -7.41 -35.62
N ARG A 120 16.40 -6.39 -35.37
CA ARG A 120 17.31 -5.86 -36.40
C ARG A 120 18.47 -6.81 -36.67
N GLN A 121 19.07 -7.38 -35.63
CA GLN A 121 20.15 -8.36 -35.75
C GLN A 121 19.69 -9.61 -36.52
N LEU A 122 18.48 -10.11 -36.24
CA LEU A 122 17.90 -11.25 -36.95
C LEU A 122 17.78 -10.98 -38.46
N ARG A 123 17.28 -9.79 -38.83
CA ARG A 123 17.16 -9.38 -40.23
C ARG A 123 18.51 -9.31 -40.93
N PHE A 124 19.56 -8.80 -40.27
CA PHE A 124 20.91 -8.81 -40.83
C PHE A 124 21.43 -10.24 -41.01
N LEU A 125 21.20 -11.13 -40.04
CA LEU A 125 21.58 -12.54 -40.16
C LEU A 125 20.90 -13.21 -41.36
N GLU A 126 19.60 -13.00 -41.55
CA GLU A 126 18.85 -13.51 -42.69
C GLU A 126 19.39 -13.00 -44.02
N GLN A 127 19.74 -11.70 -44.10
CA GLN A 127 20.35 -11.12 -45.30
C GLN A 127 21.70 -11.75 -45.62
N LEU A 128 22.56 -11.95 -44.61
CA LEU A 128 23.87 -12.59 -44.77
C LEU A 128 23.76 -14.05 -45.23
N VAL A 129 22.85 -14.83 -44.64
CA VAL A 129 22.59 -16.21 -45.07
C VAL A 129 22.10 -16.24 -46.51
N ARG A 130 21.20 -15.31 -46.87
CA ARG A 130 20.64 -15.23 -48.22
C ARG A 130 21.68 -14.83 -49.27
N SER A 131 22.60 -13.90 -48.94
CA SER A 131 23.69 -13.53 -49.84
C SER A 131 24.66 -14.69 -50.06
N LEU A 132 25.06 -15.40 -49.00
CA LEU A 132 25.94 -16.56 -49.11
C LEU A 132 25.32 -17.70 -49.93
N THR A 133 24.02 -17.95 -49.75
CA THR A 133 23.32 -19.01 -50.49
C THR A 133 23.13 -18.64 -51.97
N GLY A 134 22.85 -17.37 -52.28
CA GLY A 134 22.74 -16.87 -53.66
C GLY A 134 24.06 -16.96 -54.44
N ASP A 135 25.17 -16.61 -53.78
CA ASP A 135 26.52 -16.70 -54.37
C ASP A 135 26.92 -18.16 -54.67
N THR A 136 26.52 -19.11 -53.81
CA THR A 136 26.77 -20.53 -54.06
C THR A 136 25.96 -21.12 -55.21
N SER A 137 24.77 -20.57 -55.52
CA SER A 137 23.99 -21.00 -56.69
C SER A 137 24.55 -20.49 -58.02
N ASP A 138 25.18 -19.31 -58.02
CA ASP A 138 25.86 -18.76 -59.21
C ASP A 138 27.17 -19.50 -59.54
N LEU A 139 27.81 -20.12 -58.55
CA LEU A 139 28.96 -21.01 -58.75
C LEU A 139 28.58 -22.43 -59.20
N ALA A 140 27.28 -22.78 -59.20
CA ALA A 140 26.80 -24.16 -59.38
C ALA A 140 26.09 -24.43 -60.73
N GLY A 141 26.11 -23.54 -61.73
CA GLY A 141 25.58 -23.89 -63.07
C GLY A 141 26.17 -23.10 -64.25
N PRO A 142 26.26 -23.66 -65.47
CA PRO A 142 26.19 -25.06 -65.90
C PRO A 142 27.56 -25.53 -66.45
N GLY A 143 28.29 -26.32 -65.66
CA GLY A 143 29.50 -27.01 -66.12
C GLY A 143 29.19 -28.45 -66.52
N ARG A 144 28.90 -28.64 -67.82
CA ARG A 144 29.04 -29.86 -68.66
C ARG A 144 28.64 -31.22 -68.11
#